data_AF-S6UT45-F1
#
_entry.id   AF-S6UT45-F1
#
_cell.length_a   1.000
_cell.length_b   1.000
_cell.length_c   1.000
_cell.angle_alpha   90.00
_cell.angle_beta   90.00
_cell.angle_gamma   90.00
#
_symmetry.space_group_name_H-M   'P 1'
#
loop_
_entity.id
_entity.type
_entity.pdbx_description
1 polymer ?
#
loop_
_entity_poly.entity_id
_entity_poly.type
_entity_poly.pdbx_seq_one_letter_code
_entity_poly.pdbx_strand_id
1 'polypeptide(L)'
;MSLNDFQRTNALGPDTYFALPQGISRTYAPLDTPPKKVIIENLALSRVPGAMRNMGWDTAAALMQRWFDSPAWEMSAEWKKEKTKPSSLSLNPAHCDDGIVKMDWAMKFERCRNAVEAAKLLLTTPNGVKQLEDRLKKADWDGESFFELGSTSMSAIQVDASTQVNFTKLGEAWDVLDDMYGALGIATLKIGVTGNAFTKQNPITLKYHRYFHVKTWDFT
;
A
#
# COMPACT_ATOMS: atom_id res chain seq x y z
N MET A 1 -2.34 4.01 30.22
CA MET A 1 -1.36 5.08 30.52
C MET A 1 -1.47 6.10 29.41
N SER A 2 -1.64 7.37 29.76
CA SER A 2 -1.92 8.46 28.83
C SER A 2 -0.61 8.94 28.20
N LEU A 3 -0.62 9.31 26.91
CA LEU A 3 0.53 9.92 26.22
C LEU A 3 1.01 11.23 26.87
N ASN A 4 0.23 11.81 27.78
CA ASN A 4 0.59 13.00 28.55
C ASN A 4 1.45 12.71 29.79
N ASP A 5 1.72 11.45 30.11
CA ASP A 5 2.52 11.06 31.29
C ASP A 5 4.04 11.06 31.04
N PHE A 6 4.48 11.34 29.81
CA PHE A 6 5.91 11.46 29.51
C PHE A 6 6.42 12.87 29.86
N GLN A 7 6.96 13.03 31.06
CA GLN A 7 7.82 14.19 31.35
C GLN A 7 9.04 14.15 30.41
N ARG A 8 9.31 15.28 29.73
CA ARG A 8 10.55 15.49 28.97
C ARG A 8 11.72 15.56 29.93
N THR A 9 12.23 14.41 30.33
CA THR A 9 13.52 14.31 31.01
C THR A 9 14.60 14.24 29.94
N ASN A 10 15.52 15.21 29.94
CA ASN A 10 16.80 15.13 29.22
C ASN A 10 17.71 14.07 29.88
N ALA A 11 17.21 12.84 30.02
CA ALA A 11 17.93 11.72 30.58
C ALA A 11 18.52 10.92 29.43
N LEU A 12 19.86 10.96 29.36
CA LEU A 12 20.71 10.15 28.50
C LEU A 12 20.51 8.67 28.87
N GLY A 13 19.55 8.02 28.24
CA GLY A 13 19.35 6.56 28.27
C GLY A 13 19.67 5.94 26.90
N PRO A 14 19.92 4.62 26.84
CA PRO A 14 20.39 3.92 25.63
C PRO A 14 19.41 3.95 24.43
N ASP A 15 18.19 4.47 24.61
CA ASP A 15 17.15 4.55 23.57
C ASP A 15 17.12 5.89 22.80
N THR A 16 18.10 6.78 23.01
CA THR A 16 18.16 8.09 22.33
C THR A 16 18.69 8.07 20.89
N TYR A 17 18.71 6.91 20.21
CA TYR A 17 19.28 6.77 18.86
C TYR A 17 18.58 7.60 17.76
N PHE A 18 17.39 8.17 18.04
CA PHE A 18 16.67 9.03 17.09
C PHE A 18 16.71 10.52 17.43
N ALA A 19 17.36 10.92 18.52
CA ALA A 19 17.61 12.32 18.79
C ALA A 19 18.91 12.71 18.08
N LEU A 20 18.80 13.44 16.95
CA LEU A 20 19.96 14.13 16.40
C LEU A 20 20.58 14.98 17.53
N PRO A 21 21.89 14.87 17.80
CA PRO A 21 22.53 15.71 18.79
C PRO A 21 22.32 17.16 18.39
N GLN A 22 22.02 18.02 19.36
CA GLN A 22 21.88 19.46 19.18
C GLN A 22 23.13 20.00 18.46
N GLY A 23 23.03 20.16 17.15
CA GLY A 23 24.11 20.66 16.32
C GLY A 23 24.24 22.16 16.55
N ILE A 24 25.23 22.58 17.34
CA ILE A 24 25.61 23.98 17.42
C ILE A 24 26.35 24.32 16.13
N SER A 25 25.61 24.78 15.11
CA SER A 25 26.23 25.33 13.91
C SER A 25 26.74 26.73 14.22
N ARG A 26 28.07 26.90 14.19
CA ARG A 26 28.71 28.22 14.24
C ARG A 26 28.91 28.66 12.80
N THR A 27 28.08 29.58 12.32
CA THR A 27 28.32 30.25 11.03
C THR A 27 29.47 31.24 11.23
N TYR A 28 30.56 31.09 10.49
CA TYR A 28 31.61 32.10 10.42
C TYR A 28 31.15 33.23 9.50
N ALA A 29 31.05 34.45 10.03
CA ALA A 29 30.86 35.64 9.22
C ALA A 29 32.23 36.13 8.71
N PRO A 30 32.41 36.46 7.41
CA PRO A 30 33.65 37.00 6.89
C PRO A 30 34.01 38.41 7.41
N LEU A 31 33.05 39.11 8.04
CA LEU A 31 33.25 40.41 8.68
C LEU A 31 32.99 40.28 10.18
N ASP A 32 33.75 41.04 10.99
CA ASP A 32 33.74 41.17 12.47
C ASP A 32 32.34 41.46 13.07
N THR A 33 31.44 40.51 12.92
CA THR A 33 30.13 40.49 13.53
C THR A 33 30.08 39.33 14.52
N PRO A 34 29.60 39.55 15.75
CA PRO A 34 29.59 38.53 16.76
C PRO A 34 28.76 37.32 16.30
N PRO A 35 29.23 36.08 16.53
CA PRO A 35 28.60 34.88 16.03
C PRO A 35 27.16 34.76 16.56
N LYS A 36 26.19 34.62 15.64
CA LYS A 36 24.79 34.37 16.02
C LYS A 36 24.62 32.93 16.44
N LYS A 37 24.13 32.72 17.67
CA LYS A 37 23.76 31.39 18.16
C LYS A 37 22.42 31.00 17.53
N VAL A 38 22.44 30.05 16.60
CA VAL A 38 21.23 29.43 16.06
C VAL A 38 20.98 28.15 16.85
N ILE A 39 19.86 28.09 17.58
CA ILE A 39 19.40 26.87 18.24
C ILE A 39 18.60 26.10 17.19
N ILE A 40 19.11 24.94 16.79
CA ILE A 40 18.37 24.01 15.93
C ILE A 40 17.47 23.19 16.87
N GLU A 41 16.18 23.52 16.90
CA GLU A 41 15.22 22.64 17.60
C GLU A 41 15.26 21.25 16.98
N ASN A 42 15.39 20.21 17.80
CA ASN A 42 15.29 18.84 17.30
C ASN A 42 13.93 18.69 16.60
N LEU A 43 13.97 18.48 15.28
CA LEU A 43 12.79 18.14 14.51
C LEU A 43 12.37 16.72 14.93
N ALA A 44 11.47 16.63 15.89
CA ALA A 44 10.90 15.35 16.28
C ALA A 44 10.24 14.71 15.06
N LEU A 45 10.53 13.43 14.79
CA LEU A 45 9.99 12.71 13.63
C LEU A 45 8.44 12.67 13.67
N SER A 46 7.85 12.74 14.85
CA SER A 46 6.40 12.89 15.07
C SER A 46 5.81 14.21 14.57
N ARG A 47 6.63 15.21 14.20
CA ARG A 47 6.18 16.45 13.55
C ARG A 47 6.00 16.31 12.04
N VAL A 48 6.52 15.25 11.42
CA VAL A 48 6.45 15.06 9.96
C VAL A 48 5.00 14.97 9.45
N PRO A 49 4.05 14.25 10.09
CA PRO A 49 2.65 14.28 9.67
C PRO A 49 2.05 15.69 9.67
N GLY A 50 2.45 16.55 10.61
CA GLY A 50 2.03 17.96 10.65
C GLY A 50 2.55 18.76 9.45
N ALA A 51 3.82 18.57 9.09
CA ALA A 51 4.40 19.19 7.90
C ALA A 51 3.74 18.71 6.61
N MET A 52 3.46 17.41 6.49
CA MET A 52 2.76 16.81 5.35
C MET A 52 1.37 17.43 5.14
N ARG A 53 0.56 17.57 6.21
CA ARG A 53 -0.75 18.25 6.14
C ARG A 53 -0.63 19.70 5.67
N ASN A 54 0.39 20.43 6.12
CA ASN A 54 0.63 21.80 5.66
C ASN A 54 0.98 21.88 4.15
N MET A 55 1.46 20.79 3.56
CA MET A 55 1.72 20.67 2.12
C MET A 55 0.52 20.11 1.34
N GLY A 56 -0.61 19.83 2.01
CA GLY A 56 -1.78 19.18 1.42
C GLY A 56 -1.60 17.68 1.19
N TRP A 57 -0.64 17.04 1.87
CA TRP A 57 -0.36 15.61 1.77
C TRP A 57 -1.09 14.83 2.86
N ASP A 58 -2.42 14.89 2.83
CA ASP A 58 -3.27 14.38 3.91
C ASP A 58 -3.20 12.85 4.02
N THR A 59 -3.14 12.12 2.90
CA THR A 59 -3.10 10.66 2.90
C THR A 59 -1.74 10.16 3.39
N ALA A 60 -0.65 10.79 2.95
CA ALA A 60 0.69 10.50 3.46
C ALA A 60 0.79 10.76 4.96
N ALA A 61 0.25 11.91 5.42
CA ALA A 61 0.22 12.26 6.82
C ALA A 61 -0.57 11.24 7.65
N ALA A 62 -1.71 10.78 7.15
CA ALA A 62 -2.54 9.79 7.83
C ALA A 62 -1.84 8.43 7.95
N LEU A 63 -1.19 7.94 6.89
CA LEU A 63 -0.40 6.71 6.94
C LEU A 63 0.76 6.82 7.93
N MET A 64 1.51 7.92 7.88
CA MET A 64 2.64 8.11 8.77
C MET A 64 2.20 8.26 10.23
N GLN A 65 1.07 8.95 10.48
CA GLN A 65 0.48 9.04 11.81
C GLN A 65 0.05 7.66 12.32
N ARG A 66 -0.65 6.87 11.50
CA ARG A 66 -1.03 5.49 11.85
C ARG A 66 0.19 4.64 12.17
N TRP A 67 1.29 4.80 11.42
CA TRP A 67 2.54 4.10 11.69
C TRP A 67 3.13 4.48 13.06
N PHE A 68 3.12 5.76 13.43
CA PHE A 68 3.56 6.21 14.76
C PHE A 68 2.66 5.76 15.90
N ASP A 69 1.35 5.70 15.67
CA ASP A 69 0.35 5.33 16.68
C ASP A 69 0.27 3.80 16.88
N SER A 70 0.81 3.04 15.93
CA SER A 70 0.82 1.57 15.97
C SER A 70 1.86 1.04 16.96
N PRO A 71 1.56 -0.05 17.69
CA PRO A 71 2.55 -0.68 18.55
C PRO A 71 3.74 -1.19 17.74
N ALA A 72 4.92 -1.16 18.35
CA ALA A 72 6.11 -1.77 17.76
C ALA A 72 5.84 -3.25 17.48
N TRP A 73 6.03 -3.66 16.23
CA TRP A 73 5.81 -5.02 15.80
C TRP A 73 6.95 -5.48 14.90
N GLU A 74 7.52 -6.61 15.24
CA GLU A 74 8.54 -7.26 14.43
C GLU A 74 7.89 -8.35 13.58
N MET A 75 7.99 -8.20 12.25
CA MET A 75 7.56 -9.23 11.32
C MET A 75 8.46 -10.46 11.48
N SER A 76 7.84 -11.62 11.73
CA SER A 76 8.57 -12.90 11.82
C SER A 76 9.46 -13.12 10.59
N ALA A 77 10.69 -13.58 10.82
CA ALA A 77 11.65 -13.87 9.76
C ALA A 77 11.11 -14.90 8.75
N GLU A 78 10.23 -15.80 9.19
CA GLU A 78 9.60 -16.81 8.34
C GLU A 78 8.69 -16.18 7.28
N TRP A 79 8.03 -15.06 7.58
CA TRP A 79 7.11 -14.41 6.64
C TRP A 79 7.82 -13.79 5.43
N LYS A 80 9.16 -13.69 5.49
CA LYS A 80 9.99 -13.23 4.36
C LYS A 80 10.10 -14.27 3.24
N LYS A 81 9.73 -15.54 3.48
CA LYS A 81 9.69 -16.58 2.45
C LYS A 81 8.26 -16.77 1.96
N GLU A 82 8.09 -16.90 0.65
CA GLU A 82 6.76 -16.99 0.01
C GLU A 82 5.91 -18.15 0.54
N LYS A 83 6.52 -19.32 0.79
CA LYS A 83 5.81 -20.53 1.28
C LYS A 83 5.23 -20.39 2.70
N THR A 84 5.78 -19.49 3.50
CA THR A 84 5.44 -19.28 4.92
C THR A 84 4.78 -17.94 5.15
N LYS A 85 4.48 -17.20 4.07
CA LYS A 85 3.74 -15.96 4.15
C LYS A 85 2.28 -16.29 4.51
N PRO A 86 1.74 -15.69 5.58
CA PRO A 86 0.35 -15.90 5.96
C PRO A 86 -0.60 -15.39 4.86
N SER A 87 -1.81 -15.94 4.83
CA SER A 87 -2.89 -15.39 4.03
C SER A 87 -3.19 -13.96 4.47
N SER A 88 -3.50 -13.07 3.53
CA SER A 88 -3.87 -11.69 3.83
C SER A 88 -5.06 -11.61 4.82
N LEU A 89 -5.97 -12.58 4.76
CA LEU A 89 -7.12 -12.70 5.69
C LEU A 89 -6.74 -13.07 7.13
N SER A 90 -5.54 -13.59 7.36
CA SER A 90 -5.05 -13.99 8.69
C SER A 90 -4.19 -12.93 9.36
N LEU A 91 -3.97 -11.79 8.70
CA LEU A 91 -3.22 -10.67 9.27
C LEU A 91 -4.06 -9.96 10.33
N ASN A 92 -3.42 -9.58 11.44
CA ASN A 92 -4.07 -8.76 12.45
C ASN A 92 -4.38 -7.37 11.84
N PRO A 93 -5.62 -6.87 11.95
CA PRO A 93 -5.98 -5.52 11.50
C PRO A 93 -5.10 -4.41 12.10
N ALA A 94 -4.51 -4.61 13.27
CA ALA A 94 -3.53 -3.68 13.84
C ALA A 94 -2.29 -3.48 12.96
N HIS A 95 -1.97 -4.42 12.07
CA HIS A 95 -0.79 -4.38 11.19
C HIS A 95 -1.12 -4.11 9.73
N CYS A 96 -2.40 -4.09 9.35
CA CYS A 96 -2.84 -3.89 7.96
C CYS A 96 -3.88 -2.76 7.88
N ASP A 97 -3.70 -1.83 6.96
CA ASP A 97 -4.65 -0.76 6.70
C ASP A 97 -5.35 -0.98 5.36
N ASP A 98 -6.68 -0.93 5.35
CA ASP A 98 -7.51 -0.87 4.14
C ASP A 98 -8.39 0.40 4.12
N GLY A 99 -8.08 1.34 5.01
CA GLY A 99 -8.92 2.49 5.35
C GLY A 99 -8.44 3.81 4.77
N ILE A 100 -7.13 4.05 4.78
CA ILE A 100 -6.51 5.36 4.51
C ILE A 100 -6.32 5.57 3.02
N VAL A 101 -5.74 4.59 2.34
CA VAL A 101 -5.51 4.67 0.89
C VAL A 101 -6.77 4.22 0.17
N LYS A 102 -7.56 5.19 -0.30
CA LYS A 102 -8.76 4.92 -1.09
C LYS A 102 -8.47 4.97 -2.58
N MET A 103 -9.21 4.16 -3.34
CA MET A 103 -9.04 4.05 -4.78
C MET A 103 -9.36 5.35 -5.51
N ASP A 104 -10.42 6.06 -5.09
CA ASP A 104 -10.81 7.35 -5.64
C ASP A 104 -9.73 8.42 -5.45
N TRP A 105 -9.02 8.41 -4.32
CA TRP A 105 -7.85 9.24 -4.08
C TRP A 105 -6.69 8.82 -4.99
N ALA A 106 -6.34 7.54 -5.02
CA ALA A 106 -5.21 7.03 -5.78
C ALA A 106 -5.38 7.27 -7.30
N MET A 107 -6.59 7.13 -7.82
CA MET A 107 -6.89 7.37 -9.24
C MET A 107 -6.77 8.85 -9.67
N LYS A 108 -6.62 9.81 -8.74
CA LYS A 108 -6.32 11.22 -9.07
C LYS A 108 -4.91 11.39 -9.65
N PHE A 109 -3.99 10.48 -9.35
CA PHE A 109 -2.61 10.54 -9.81
C PHE A 109 -2.44 9.81 -11.13
N GLU A 110 -1.79 10.45 -12.10
CA GLU A 110 -1.59 9.90 -13.45
C GLU A 110 -0.81 8.58 -13.43
N ARG A 111 0.26 8.51 -12.64
CA ARG A 111 1.06 7.29 -12.51
C ARG A 111 0.28 6.09 -12.00
N CYS A 112 -0.71 6.31 -11.13
CA CYS A 112 -1.59 5.24 -10.66
C CYS A 112 -2.51 4.77 -11.78
N ARG A 113 -3.13 5.70 -12.53
CA ARG A 113 -3.95 5.35 -13.70
C ARG A 113 -3.15 4.55 -14.73
N ASN A 114 -1.92 4.97 -15.01
CA ASN A 114 -1.04 4.27 -15.95
C ASN A 114 -0.67 2.86 -15.45
N ALA A 115 -0.38 2.71 -14.16
CA ALA A 115 -0.11 1.40 -13.55
C ALA A 115 -1.34 0.49 -13.59
N VAL A 116 -2.54 1.03 -13.33
CA VAL A 116 -3.80 0.27 -13.41
C VAL A 116 -4.04 -0.22 -14.84
N GLU A 117 -3.89 0.64 -15.85
CA GLU A 117 -4.04 0.23 -17.25
C GLU A 117 -2.99 -0.81 -17.66
N ALA A 118 -1.73 -0.65 -17.24
CA ALA A 118 -0.69 -1.64 -17.49
C ALA A 118 -1.03 -3.00 -16.86
N ALA A 119 -1.50 -3.03 -15.62
CA ALA A 119 -1.89 -4.27 -14.96
C ALA A 119 -3.16 -4.88 -15.56
N LYS A 120 -4.09 -4.07 -16.10
CA LYS A 120 -5.25 -4.57 -16.84
C LYS A 120 -4.84 -5.31 -18.12
N LEU A 121 -3.89 -4.77 -18.87
CA LEU A 121 -3.37 -5.42 -20.09
C LEU A 121 -2.77 -6.80 -19.81
N LEU A 122 -2.24 -7.03 -18.60
CA LEU A 122 -1.66 -8.32 -18.21
C LEU A 122 -2.71 -9.41 -17.96
N LEU A 123 -3.99 -9.07 -17.78
CA LEU A 123 -5.02 -10.05 -17.41
C LEU A 123 -5.35 -11.04 -18.51
N THR A 124 -5.28 -10.60 -19.76
CA THR A 124 -5.53 -11.43 -20.93
C THR A 124 -4.33 -12.27 -21.34
N THR A 125 -3.19 -12.09 -20.67
CA THR A 125 -2.01 -12.93 -20.90
C THR A 125 -2.27 -14.37 -20.43
N PRO A 126 -1.58 -15.39 -20.99
CA PRO A 126 -1.75 -16.77 -20.56
C PRO A 126 -1.56 -16.99 -19.05
N ASN A 127 -0.65 -16.23 -18.44
CA ASN A 127 -0.41 -16.29 -17.00
C ASN A 127 -1.55 -15.68 -16.20
N GLY A 128 -2.10 -14.54 -16.64
CA GLY A 128 -3.28 -13.91 -16.01
C GLY A 128 -4.52 -14.80 -16.10
N VAL A 129 -4.76 -15.41 -17.26
CA VAL A 129 -5.86 -16.36 -17.46
C VAL A 129 -5.69 -17.60 -16.57
N LYS A 130 -4.48 -18.15 -16.49
CA LYS A 130 -4.18 -19.29 -15.62
C LYS A 130 -4.42 -18.94 -14.15
N GLN A 131 -3.95 -17.77 -13.70
CA GLN A 131 -4.17 -17.32 -12.34
C GLN A 131 -5.66 -17.16 -12.03
N LEU A 132 -6.45 -16.60 -12.95
CA LEU A 132 -7.89 -16.49 -12.81
C LEU A 132 -8.57 -17.87 -12.73
N GLU A 133 -8.15 -18.83 -13.55
CA GLU A 133 -8.65 -20.21 -13.47
C GLU A 133 -8.34 -20.86 -12.12
N ASP A 134 -7.13 -20.66 -11.60
CA ASP A 134 -6.72 -21.16 -10.28
C ASP A 134 -7.54 -20.50 -9.15
N ARG A 135 -7.89 -19.21 -9.27
CA ARG A 135 -8.82 -18.53 -8.34
C ARG A 135 -10.22 -19.11 -8.41
N LEU A 136 -10.76 -19.36 -9.60
CA LEU A 136 -12.08 -19.96 -9.78
C LEU A 136 -12.13 -21.38 -9.19
N LYS A 137 -11.11 -22.21 -9.43
CA LYS A 137 -11.01 -23.55 -8.83
C LYS A 137 -10.93 -23.50 -7.31
N LYS A 138 -10.17 -22.55 -6.75
CA LYS A 138 -10.08 -22.34 -5.30
C LYS A 138 -11.41 -21.85 -4.70
N ALA A 139 -12.25 -21.22 -5.51
CA ALA A 139 -13.60 -20.82 -5.14
C ALA A 139 -14.66 -21.91 -5.46
N ASP A 140 -14.21 -23.16 -5.69
CA ASP A 140 -15.05 -24.33 -5.97
C ASP A 140 -15.87 -24.25 -7.27
N TRP A 141 -15.38 -23.53 -8.28
CA TRP A 141 -16.01 -23.56 -9.61
C TRP A 141 -15.78 -24.91 -10.31
N ASP A 142 -16.85 -25.51 -10.81
CA ASP A 142 -16.87 -26.80 -11.51
C ASP A 142 -16.30 -26.74 -12.94
N GLY A 143 -16.07 -25.53 -13.48
CA GLY A 143 -15.54 -25.31 -14.82
C GLY A 143 -16.58 -25.31 -15.95
N GLU A 144 -17.86 -25.48 -15.61
CA GLU A 144 -18.97 -25.63 -16.57
C GLU A 144 -20.14 -24.69 -16.25
N SER A 145 -20.51 -24.57 -14.97
CA SER A 145 -21.66 -23.78 -14.53
C SER A 145 -21.41 -22.28 -14.63
N PHE A 146 -22.51 -21.52 -14.59
CA PHE A 146 -22.42 -20.12 -14.25
C PHE A 146 -21.91 -19.96 -12.81
N PHE A 147 -20.94 -19.08 -12.60
CA PHE A 147 -20.36 -18.83 -11.29
C PHE A 147 -19.99 -17.36 -11.14
N GLU A 148 -20.31 -16.75 -9.99
CA GLU A 148 -19.93 -15.38 -9.68
C GLU A 148 -18.68 -15.37 -8.80
N LEU A 149 -17.63 -14.71 -9.28
CA LEU A 149 -16.39 -14.52 -8.55
C LEU A 149 -16.33 -13.09 -8.02
N GLY A 150 -16.21 -12.95 -6.70
CA GLY A 150 -16.08 -11.68 -6.01
C GLY A 150 -17.39 -10.92 -5.81
N SER A 151 -17.31 -9.79 -5.11
CA SER A 151 -18.42 -8.85 -4.88
C SER A 151 -17.85 -7.43 -4.73
N THR A 152 -18.62 -6.41 -5.10
CA THR A 152 -18.29 -5.00 -4.88
C THR A 152 -18.26 -4.61 -3.40
N SER A 153 -18.76 -5.46 -2.51
CA SER A 153 -18.74 -5.26 -1.05
C SER A 153 -17.47 -5.79 -0.38
N MET A 154 -16.53 -6.36 -1.14
CA MET A 154 -15.31 -6.94 -0.58
C MET A 154 -14.32 -5.86 -0.16
N SER A 155 -13.64 -6.05 0.97
CA SER A 155 -12.53 -5.19 1.36
C SER A 155 -11.30 -5.47 0.49
N ALA A 156 -10.33 -4.53 0.50
CA ALA A 156 -9.07 -4.72 -0.23
C ALA A 156 -8.35 -6.02 0.18
N ILE A 157 -8.39 -6.38 1.45
CA ILE A 157 -7.78 -7.63 1.97
C ILE A 157 -8.47 -8.86 1.39
N GLN A 158 -9.80 -8.83 1.28
CA GLN A 158 -10.58 -9.91 0.71
C GLN A 158 -10.30 -10.06 -0.79
N VAL A 159 -10.26 -8.93 -1.53
CA VAL A 159 -9.91 -8.89 -2.95
C VAL A 159 -8.51 -9.49 -3.19
N ASP A 160 -7.51 -9.09 -2.40
CA ASP A 160 -6.14 -9.62 -2.50
C ASP A 160 -6.09 -11.15 -2.30
N ALA A 161 -6.89 -11.68 -1.36
CA ALA A 161 -6.88 -13.09 -1.02
C ALA A 161 -7.62 -13.99 -2.01
N SER A 162 -8.75 -13.52 -2.58
CA SER A 162 -9.65 -14.37 -3.37
C SER A 162 -9.65 -14.06 -4.86
N THR A 163 -9.56 -12.79 -5.26
CA THR A 163 -9.82 -12.37 -6.65
C THR A 163 -8.64 -11.70 -7.32
N GLN A 164 -7.50 -11.58 -6.64
CA GLN A 164 -6.26 -11.04 -7.22
C GLN A 164 -5.72 -11.94 -8.33
N VAL A 165 -5.51 -11.31 -9.49
CA VAL A 165 -5.06 -11.98 -10.73
C VAL A 165 -3.68 -11.49 -11.15
N ASN A 166 -3.40 -10.19 -11.03
CA ASN A 166 -2.14 -9.61 -11.48
C ASN A 166 -1.62 -8.55 -10.53
N PHE A 167 -0.38 -8.14 -10.76
CA PHE A 167 0.25 -7.04 -10.06
C PHE A 167 1.24 -6.30 -10.98
N THR A 168 1.51 -5.06 -10.64
CA THR A 168 2.55 -4.24 -11.27
C THR A 168 3.23 -3.38 -10.21
N LYS A 169 4.41 -2.87 -10.55
CA LYS A 169 5.10 -1.88 -9.71
C LYS A 169 4.43 -0.51 -9.90
N LEU A 170 4.22 0.19 -8.80
CA LEU A 170 3.78 1.58 -8.78
C LEU A 170 4.91 2.44 -8.22
N GLY A 171 5.31 3.42 -9.02
CA GLY A 171 6.26 4.46 -8.63
C GLY A 171 7.74 4.12 -8.82
N GLU A 172 8.54 5.18 -8.87
CA GLU A 172 9.99 5.17 -9.07
C GLU A 172 10.70 6.10 -8.10
N ALA A 173 12.01 5.89 -7.92
CA ALA A 173 12.80 6.66 -6.95
C ALA A 173 12.78 8.18 -7.23
N TRP A 174 12.62 8.57 -8.49
CA TRP A 174 12.70 9.94 -8.99
C TRP A 174 11.34 10.53 -9.37
N ASP A 175 10.25 9.90 -8.93
CA ASP A 175 8.92 10.44 -9.15
C ASP A 175 8.71 11.80 -8.48
N VAL A 176 7.69 12.51 -8.96
CA VAL A 176 7.27 13.78 -8.38
C VAL A 176 6.97 13.61 -6.90
N LEU A 177 7.62 14.43 -6.08
CA LEU A 177 7.41 14.48 -4.64
C LEU A 177 6.05 15.13 -4.32
N ASP A 178 5.02 14.30 -4.20
CA ASP A 178 3.64 14.67 -3.88
C ASP A 178 3.05 13.76 -2.79
N ASP A 179 1.76 13.94 -2.47
CA ASP A 179 1.05 13.14 -1.46
C ASP A 179 1.13 11.63 -1.71
N MET A 180 0.99 11.17 -2.95
CA MET A 180 1.08 9.73 -3.23
C MET A 180 2.52 9.21 -3.10
N TYR A 181 3.54 10.01 -3.42
CA TYR A 181 4.92 9.61 -3.17
C TYR A 181 5.21 9.56 -1.66
N GLY A 182 4.72 10.55 -0.90
CA GLY A 182 4.83 10.56 0.55
C GLY A 182 4.08 9.40 1.22
N ALA A 183 2.96 8.96 0.64
CA ALA A 183 2.13 7.88 1.16
C ALA A 183 2.69 6.49 0.83
N LEU A 184 3.03 6.26 -0.44
CA LEU A 184 3.33 4.92 -0.96
C LEU A 184 4.78 4.73 -1.38
N GLY A 185 5.51 5.82 -1.69
CA GLY A 185 6.86 5.77 -2.26
C GLY A 185 6.91 4.88 -3.50
N ILE A 186 7.55 3.72 -3.35
CA ILE A 186 7.51 2.62 -4.32
C ILE A 186 6.62 1.52 -3.75
N ALA A 187 5.54 1.21 -4.46
CA ALA A 187 4.54 0.22 -4.04
C ALA A 187 4.33 -0.86 -5.10
N THR A 188 3.61 -1.91 -4.71
CA THR A 188 3.09 -2.92 -5.64
C THR A 188 1.59 -2.72 -5.74
N LEU A 189 1.10 -2.44 -6.93
CA LEU A 189 -0.32 -2.36 -7.22
C LEU A 189 -0.80 -3.74 -7.66
N LYS A 190 -1.79 -4.31 -6.97
CA LYS A 190 -2.40 -5.57 -7.40
C LYS A 190 -3.81 -5.33 -7.91
N ILE A 191 -4.22 -6.05 -8.93
CA ILE A 191 -5.57 -5.97 -9.49
C ILE A 191 -6.34 -7.26 -9.19
N GLY A 192 -7.52 -7.08 -8.60
CA GLY A 192 -8.55 -8.10 -8.47
C GLY A 192 -9.71 -7.87 -9.43
N VAL A 193 -10.39 -8.96 -9.78
CA VAL A 193 -11.48 -8.95 -10.75
C VAL A 193 -12.76 -9.46 -10.11
N THR A 194 -13.86 -8.78 -10.36
CA THR A 194 -15.19 -9.24 -9.96
C THR A 194 -16.02 -9.46 -11.22
N GLY A 195 -16.66 -10.61 -11.33
CA GLY A 195 -17.30 -11.00 -12.59
C GLY A 195 -17.89 -12.40 -12.57
N ASN A 196 -18.32 -12.85 -13.75
CA ASN A 196 -19.02 -14.13 -13.90
C ASN A 196 -18.27 -15.05 -14.85
N ALA A 197 -18.02 -16.29 -14.42
CA ALA A 197 -17.56 -17.38 -15.27
C ALA A 197 -18.77 -18.10 -15.89
N PHE A 198 -18.66 -18.46 -17.16
CA PHE A 198 -19.66 -19.30 -17.84
C PHE A 198 -19.02 -20.05 -19.01
N THR A 199 -19.64 -21.16 -19.40
CA THR A 199 -19.27 -21.87 -20.62
C THR A 199 -20.22 -21.53 -21.75
N LYS A 200 -19.67 -21.41 -22.96
CA LYS A 200 -20.46 -21.25 -24.19
C LYS A 200 -19.95 -22.21 -25.25
N GLN A 201 -20.89 -22.90 -25.88
CA GLN A 201 -20.56 -23.75 -27.03
C GLN A 201 -20.29 -22.87 -28.25
N ASN A 202 -19.17 -23.13 -28.92
CA ASN A 202 -18.88 -22.48 -30.19
C ASN A 202 -19.84 -23.06 -31.25
N PRO A 203 -20.65 -22.24 -31.94
CA PRO A 203 -21.66 -22.72 -32.87
C PRO A 203 -21.09 -23.42 -34.10
N ILE A 204 -19.81 -23.18 -34.43
CA ILE A 204 -19.15 -23.74 -35.61
C ILE A 204 -18.35 -24.99 -35.24
N THR A 205 -17.57 -24.92 -34.16
CA THR A 205 -16.68 -26.03 -33.77
C THR A 205 -17.32 -27.01 -32.80
N LEU A 206 -18.52 -26.71 -32.29
CA LEU A 206 -19.25 -27.44 -31.25
C LEU A 206 -18.46 -27.64 -29.94
N LYS A 207 -17.28 -27.01 -29.79
CA LYS A 207 -16.44 -27.06 -28.61
C LYS A 207 -16.92 -26.06 -27.56
N TYR A 208 -16.97 -26.50 -26.31
CA TYR A 208 -17.21 -25.62 -25.17
C TYR A 208 -15.97 -24.77 -24.89
N HIS A 209 -16.18 -23.46 -24.82
CA HIS A 209 -15.17 -22.50 -24.42
C HIS A 209 -15.59 -21.85 -23.11
N ARG A 210 -14.64 -21.67 -22.19
CA ARG A 210 -14.83 -20.99 -20.91
C ARG A 210 -14.62 -19.50 -21.13
N TYR A 211 -15.55 -18.70 -20.65
CA TYR A 211 -15.50 -17.25 -20.70
C TYR A 211 -15.62 -16.69 -19.29
N PHE A 212 -14.95 -15.58 -19.06
CA PHE A 212 -15.11 -14.78 -17.85
C PHE A 212 -15.50 -13.36 -18.26
N HIS A 213 -16.67 -12.92 -17.78
CA HIS A 213 -17.13 -11.56 -17.98
C HIS A 213 -16.81 -10.73 -16.74
N VAL A 214 -15.90 -9.78 -16.89
CA VAL A 214 -15.52 -8.86 -15.81
C VAL A 214 -16.58 -7.77 -15.67
N LYS A 215 -17.18 -7.66 -14.49
CA LYS A 215 -18.13 -6.61 -14.12
C LYS A 215 -17.41 -5.37 -13.59
N THR A 216 -16.48 -5.56 -12.64
CA THR A 216 -15.74 -4.47 -11.99
C THR A 216 -14.28 -4.83 -11.74
N TRP A 217 -13.46 -3.78 -11.61
CA TRP A 217 -12.03 -3.85 -11.32
C TRP A 217 -11.77 -3.18 -9.99
N ASP A 218 -11.04 -3.87 -9.11
CA ASP A 218 -10.60 -3.33 -7.83
C ASP A 218 -9.08 -3.48 -7.75
N PHE A 219 -8.40 -2.54 -7.08
CA PHE A 219 -6.97 -2.66 -6.80
C PHE A 219 -6.67 -2.54 -5.31
N THR A 220 -5.58 -3.18 -4.91
CA THR A 220 -5.13 -3.35 -3.53
C THR A 220 -3.64 -3.09 -3.45
#